data_AF-A0A820JA61-F1
#
_entry.id   AF-A0A820JA61-F1
#
_cell.length_a   1.000
_cell.length_b   1.000
_cell.length_c   1.000
_cell.angle_alpha   90.00
_cell.angle_beta   90.00
_cell.angle_gamma   90.00
#
_symmetry.space_group_name_H-M   'P 1'
#
loop_
_entity.id
_entity.type
_entity.pdbx_description
1 polymer ?
#
loop_
_entity_poly.entity_id
_entity_poly.type
_entity_poly.pdbx_seq_one_letter_code
_entity_poly.pdbx_strand_id
1 'polypeptide(L)' 'SPSIPPPLSLIIKNVDFHIDMNDFIGDQKAKFPDIKNVIRLKNKFQQNIKIVKIELLSTLTREQI' A
#
# COMPACT_ATOMS: atom_id res chain seq x y z
N SER A 1 -29.22 -9.00 40.36
CA SER A 1 -28.43 -7.84 39.89
C SER A 1 -28.19 -7.98 38.41
N PRO A 2 -28.46 -6.96 37.58
CA PRO A 2 -28.10 -7.05 36.16
C PRO A 2 -26.58 -6.91 36.05
N SER A 3 -25.91 -7.85 35.39
CA SER A 3 -24.46 -7.79 35.13
C SER A 3 -24.23 -7.29 33.71
N ILE A 4 -23.21 -6.44 33.54
CA ILE A 4 -22.79 -5.97 32.23
C ILE A 4 -22.07 -7.16 31.54
N PRO A 5 -22.44 -7.52 30.30
CA PRO A 5 -21.77 -8.58 29.58
C PRO A 5 -20.32 -8.17 29.26
N PRO A 6 -19.38 -9.14 29.21
CA PRO A 6 -17.99 -8.84 28.92
C PRO A 6 -17.86 -8.16 27.54
N PRO A 7 -16.92 -7.21 27.39
CA PRO A 7 -16.74 -6.50 26.14
C PRO A 7 -16.40 -7.51 25.05
N LEU A 8 -17.20 -7.48 23.96
CA LEU A 8 -16.88 -8.21 22.74
C LEU A 8 -15.52 -7.70 22.26
N SER A 9 -14.48 -8.51 22.41
CA SER A 9 -13.19 -8.22 21.80
C SER A 9 -13.44 -8.03 20.31
N LEU A 10 -13.24 -6.81 19.80
CA LEU A 10 -13.17 -6.56 18.37
C LEU A 10 -12.01 -7.41 17.84
N ILE A 11 -12.32 -8.63 17.38
CA ILE A 11 -11.41 -9.43 16.59
C ILE A 11 -11.31 -8.68 15.27
N ILE A 12 -10.43 -7.68 15.23
CA ILE A 12 -9.98 -7.11 13.97
C ILE A 12 -9.19 -8.25 13.34
N LYS A 13 -9.86 -9.03 12.48
CA LYS A 13 -9.17 -10.00 11.63
C LYS A 13 -8.03 -9.23 10.99
N ASN A 14 -6.80 -9.70 11.14
CA ASN A 14 -5.68 -9.21 10.34
C ASN A 14 -6.02 -9.52 8.88
N VAL A 15 -6.73 -8.59 8.23
CA VAL A 15 -6.98 -8.64 6.80
C VAL A 15 -5.70 -8.11 6.17
N ASP A 16 -4.79 -9.02 5.86
CA ASP A 16 -3.60 -8.66 5.08
C ASP A 16 -4.07 -8.34 3.65
N PHE A 17 -3.88 -7.09 3.24
CA PHE A 17 -4.13 -6.67 1.87
C PHE A 17 -2.96 -7.18 1.02
N HIS A 18 -3.14 -8.36 0.43
CA HIS A 18 -2.15 -8.93 -0.48
C HIS A 18 -2.27 -8.24 -1.84
N ILE A 19 -1.31 -7.38 -2.16
CA ILE A 19 -1.19 -6.73 -3.47
C ILE A 19 -0.15 -7.49 -4.28
N ASP A 20 -0.53 -7.97 -5.46
CA ASP A 20 0.47 -8.37 -6.45
C ASP A 20 1.18 -7.10 -6.94
N MET A 21 2.46 -6.99 -6.59
CA MET A 21 3.24 -5.81 -6.91
C MET A 21 3.52 -5.67 -8.41
N ASN A 22 3.54 -6.76 -9.18
CA ASN A 22 3.77 -6.68 -10.62
C ASN A 22 2.54 -6.10 -11.31
N ASP A 23 1.35 -6.56 -10.93
CA ASP A 23 0.09 -6.03 -11.44
C ASP A 23 -0.06 -4.55 -11.07
N PHE A 24 0.23 -4.18 -9.81
CA PHE A 24 0.25 -2.78 -9.39
C PHE A 24 1.20 -1.94 -10.25
N ILE A 25 2.43 -2.40 -10.49
CA ILE A 25 3.40 -1.66 -11.31
C ILE A 25 2.89 -1.52 -12.75
N GLY A 26 2.30 -2.57 -13.31
CA GLY A 26 1.69 -2.56 -14.64
C GLY A 26 0.60 -1.51 -14.75
N ASP A 27 -0.36 -1.53 -13.82
CA ASP A 27 -1.48 -0.58 -13.77
C ASP A 27 -1.00 0.86 -13.62
N GLN A 28 -0.02 1.12 -12.75
CA GLN A 28 0.52 2.47 -12.57
C GLN A 28 1.23 2.96 -13.83
N LYS A 29 2.04 2.12 -14.49
CA LYS A 29 2.73 2.49 -15.72
C LYS A 29 1.79 2.69 -16.90
N ALA A 30 0.68 1.94 -16.95
CA ALA A 30 -0.36 2.14 -17.96
C ALA A 30 -1.06 3.50 -17.79
N LYS A 31 -1.31 3.93 -16.54
CA LYS A 31 -1.93 5.24 -16.23
C LYS A 31 -0.96 6.40 -16.35
N PHE A 32 0.29 6.20 -15.95
CA PHE A 32 1.33 7.21 -15.88
C PHE A 32 2.58 6.70 -16.63
N PRO A 33 2.63 6.83 -17.97
CA PRO A 33 3.74 6.31 -18.77
C PRO A 33 5.10 6.94 -18.42
N ASP A 34 5.09 8.10 -17.77
CA ASP A 34 6.30 8.78 -17.29
C ASP A 34 6.93 8.14 -16.04
N ILE A 35 6.31 7.10 -15.46
CA ILE A 35 6.92 6.35 -14.35
C ILE A 35 8.16 5.60 -14.85
N LYS A 36 9.33 6.06 -14.41
CA LYS A 36 10.62 5.42 -14.65
C LYS A 36 10.79 4.19 -13.76
N ASN A 37 10.66 4.39 -12.46
CA ASN A 37 10.93 3.38 -11.44
C ASN A 37 9.83 3.34 -10.38
N VAL A 38 9.64 2.15 -9.81
CA VAL A 38 8.80 1.92 -8.64
C VAL A 38 9.66 1.23 -7.59
N ILE A 39 9.97 1.93 -6.51
CA ILE A 39 10.91 1.50 -5.47
C ILE A 39 10.13 1.08 -4.23
N ARG A 40 10.30 -0.18 -3.83
CA ARG A 40 9.68 -0.77 -2.64
C ARG A 40 10.45 -0.34 -1.40
N LEU A 41 9.83 0.43 -0.51
CA LEU A 41 10.43 0.84 0.75
C LEU A 41 9.98 -0.10 1.87
N LYS A 42 10.94 -0.86 2.40
CA LYS A 42 10.73 -1.85 3.45
C LYS A 42 11.85 -1.73 4.48
N ASN A 43 11.49 -1.58 5.74
CA ASN A 43 12.47 -1.69 6.83
C ASN A 43 12.90 -3.16 6.99
N LYS A 44 14.15 -3.40 7.39
CA LYS A 44 14.70 -4.75 7.64
C LYS A 44 13.83 -5.61 8.56
N PHE A 45 13.10 -4.97 9.49
CA PHE A 45 12.23 -5.66 10.46
C PHE A 45 10.76 -5.73 10.04
N GLN A 46 10.39 -5.19 8.87
CA GLN A 46 9.02 -5.30 8.37
C GLN A 46 8.88 -6.60 7.56
N GLN A 47 7.74 -7.28 7.68
CA GLN A 47 7.40 -8.44 6.82
C GLN A 47 6.78 -7.97 5.50
N ASN A 48 5.83 -7.03 5.59
CA ASN A 48 5.08 -6.50 4.45
C ASN A 48 5.60 -5.11 4.03
N ILE A 49 5.46 -4.79 2.74
CA ILE A 49 5.77 -3.44 2.23
C ILE A 49 4.59 -2.55 2.50
N LYS A 50 4.88 -1.38 3.09
CA LYS A 50 3.86 -0.39 3.42
C LYS A 50 3.95 0.86 2.56
N ILE A 51 5.11 1.10 1.95
CA ILE A 51 5.40 2.35 1.25
C ILE A 51 6.11 2.03 -0.07
N VAL A 52 5.73 2.75 -1.11
CA VAL A 52 6.34 2.68 -2.43
C VAL A 52 6.70 4.09 -2.88
N LYS A 53 7.92 4.28 -3.37
CA LYS A 53 8.38 5.52 -4.00
C LYS A 53 8.27 5.37 -5.51
N ILE A 54 7.63 6.33 -6.17
CA ILE A 54 7.53 6.39 -7.63
C ILE A 54 8.49 7.47 -8.13
N GLU A 55 9.33 7.13 -9.11
CA GLU A 55 10.22 8.08 -9.77
C GLU A 55 9.70 8.34 -11.18
N LEU A 56 9.50 9.61 -11.48
CA LEU A 56 8.95 10.09 -12.75
C LEU A 56 10.09 10.61 -13.64
N LEU A 57 9.93 10.49 -14.95
CA LEU A 57 10.83 11.06 -15.96
C LEU A 57 10.68 12.58 -16.07
N SER A 58 9.51 13.11 -15.74
CA SER A 58 9.15 14.52 -15.82
C SER A 58 8.42 14.96 -14.56
N THR A 59 8.52 16.25 -14.25
CA THR A 59 7.78 16.88 -13.14
C THR A 59 6.33 17.17 -13.51
N LEU A 60 5.98 17.22 -14.80
CA LEU A 60 4.62 17.54 -15.26
C LEU A 60 3.58 16.54 -14.75
N THR A 61 3.94 15.26 -14.71
CA THR A 61 3.07 14.17 -14.23
C THR A 61 2.87 14.23 -12.72
N ARG A 62 3.81 14.82 -11.97
CA ARG A 62 3.70 14.97 -10.51
C ARG A 62 2.54 15.89 -10.12
N GLU A 63 2.25 16.89 -10.92
CA GLU A 63 1.16 17.84 -10.66
C GLU A 63 -0.23 17.23 -10.88
N GLN A 64 -0.30 16.01 -11.44
CA GLN A 64 -1.54 15.30 -11.77
C GLN A 64 -1.88 14.16 -10.80
N ILE A 65 -1.00 13.85 -9.85
CA ILE A 65 -1.11 12.76 -8.86
C ILE A 65 -1.30 13.36 -7.46
#